data_AF-A0A6C0RE63-F1
#
_entry.id   AF-A0A6C0RE63-F1
#
_cell.length_a   1.000
_cell.length_b   1.000
_cell.length_c   1.000
_cell.angle_alpha   90.00
_cell.angle_beta   90.00
_cell.angle_gamma   90.00
#
_symmetry.space_group_name_H-M   'P 1'
#
loop_
_entity.id
_entity.type
_entity.pdbx_description
1 polymer ?
#
loop_
_entity_poly.entity_id
_entity_poly.type
_entity_poly.pdbx_seq_one_letter_code
_entity_poly.pdbx_strand_id
1 'polypeptide(L)'
;MKIENKDHLIKMFDVQYNTHPDKDIDFYKMFMAVEMLRIMIDNEWVNQSIFNCHNKLDKTNREAYKFFRSEDLGYNWQERVYRLAEWVFNLRDVVNFDLIIQDILNGELVSRYAEMEVGSHLKINSINFEFVKPSGQKGNDFDIKIKDEIDINCEVKHKIEDTDFSEKTIEKSLSKANKQIPQDSPAIIFIKYPSEWTEDPNYLEKIQSACKSFLNRNKTHIVALIFCFQIPFRGGMSGWAYNVLRNPNYAHNQPTINVLNKLETMQLNSEWLIIENLIREQLKIKRKNNS
;
A
#
# COMPACT_ATOMS: atom_id res chain seq x y z
N MET A 1 -4.56 -19.05 -16.34
CA MET A 1 -5.01 -19.63 -15.06
C MET A 1 -5.41 -18.46 -14.18
N LYS A 2 -6.60 -18.43 -13.56
CA LYS A 2 -6.94 -17.38 -12.58
C LYS A 2 -6.65 -17.92 -11.17
N ILE A 3 -6.00 -17.13 -10.32
CA ILE A 3 -5.87 -17.46 -8.90
C ILE A 3 -7.17 -17.02 -8.22
N GLU A 4 -8.03 -17.99 -7.90
CA GLU A 4 -9.35 -17.70 -7.31
C GLU A 4 -9.34 -17.83 -5.79
N ASN A 5 -8.47 -18.69 -5.25
CA ASN A 5 -8.42 -19.01 -3.83
C ASN A 5 -7.02 -19.51 -3.38
N LYS A 6 -6.90 -19.78 -2.08
CA LYS A 6 -5.68 -20.28 -1.42
C LYS A 6 -5.23 -21.65 -1.95
N ASP A 7 -6.14 -22.49 -2.46
CA ASP A 7 -5.80 -23.83 -2.95
C ASP A 7 -4.94 -23.80 -4.23
N HIS A 8 -5.16 -22.81 -5.10
CA HIS A 8 -4.28 -22.60 -6.26
C HIS A 8 -2.85 -22.28 -5.80
N LEU A 9 -2.70 -21.49 -4.75
CA LEU A 9 -1.39 -21.16 -4.18
C LEU A 9 -0.72 -22.38 -3.53
N ILE A 10 -1.48 -23.23 -2.85
CA ILE A 10 -0.98 -24.48 -2.27
C ILE A 10 -0.46 -25.40 -3.38
N LYS A 11 -1.20 -25.56 -4.48
CA LYS A 11 -0.77 -26.36 -5.64
C LYS A 11 0.50 -25.80 -6.27
N MET A 12 0.61 -24.49 -6.43
CA MET A 12 1.81 -23.83 -6.93
C MET A 12 3.02 -24.10 -6.02
N PHE A 13 2.83 -23.97 -4.69
CA PHE A 13 3.87 -24.31 -3.72
C PHE A 13 4.29 -25.78 -3.83
N ASP A 14 3.34 -26.71 -3.93
CA ASP A 14 3.61 -28.15 -4.01
C ASP A 14 4.46 -28.52 -5.22
N VAL A 15 4.14 -27.97 -6.39
CA VAL A 15 4.94 -28.17 -7.61
C VAL A 15 6.37 -27.71 -7.40
N GLN A 16 6.54 -26.53 -6.79
CA GLN A 16 7.87 -25.96 -6.58
C GLN A 16 8.66 -26.70 -5.51
N TYR A 17 8.02 -27.10 -4.42
CA TYR A 17 8.62 -27.90 -3.35
C TYR A 17 9.10 -29.25 -3.88
N ASN A 18 8.29 -29.95 -4.69
CA ASN A 18 8.67 -31.24 -5.25
C ASN A 18 9.87 -31.13 -6.21
N THR A 19 10.02 -30.00 -6.90
CA THR A 19 11.12 -29.75 -7.83
C THR A 19 12.40 -29.29 -7.10
N HIS A 20 12.25 -28.57 -5.99
CA HIS A 20 13.35 -27.92 -5.28
C HIS A 20 13.24 -28.04 -3.75
N PRO A 21 13.17 -29.26 -3.16
CA PRO A 21 12.77 -29.47 -1.77
C PRO A 21 13.72 -28.83 -0.73
N ASP A 22 14.99 -28.65 -1.10
CA ASP A 22 16.05 -28.17 -0.20
C ASP A 22 16.17 -26.64 -0.14
N LYS A 23 15.26 -25.91 -0.79
CA LYS A 23 15.29 -24.44 -0.80
C LYS A 23 14.75 -23.83 0.49
N ASP A 24 15.22 -22.63 0.80
CA ASP A 24 14.78 -21.85 1.95
C ASP A 24 13.42 -21.18 1.70
N ILE A 25 12.92 -20.50 2.74
CA ILE A 25 11.63 -19.84 2.70
C ILE A 25 11.59 -18.65 1.72
N ASP A 26 12.70 -17.93 1.57
CA ASP A 26 12.75 -16.73 0.73
C ASP A 26 12.69 -17.11 -0.74
N PHE A 27 13.31 -18.22 -1.13
CA PHE A 27 13.15 -18.80 -2.47
C PHE A 27 11.67 -19.07 -2.80
N TYR A 28 10.95 -19.76 -1.90
CA TYR A 28 9.54 -20.05 -2.13
C TYR A 28 8.68 -18.78 -2.11
N LYS A 29 8.96 -17.83 -1.21
CA LYS A 29 8.24 -16.54 -1.14
C LYS A 29 8.37 -15.78 -2.46
N MET A 30 9.59 -15.66 -3.00
CA MET A 30 9.83 -14.97 -4.27
C MET A 30 9.19 -15.68 -5.45
N PHE A 31 9.32 -17.01 -5.52
CA PHE A 31 8.64 -17.77 -6.56
C PHE A 31 7.13 -17.55 -6.54
N MET A 32 6.50 -17.72 -5.36
CA MET A 32 5.07 -17.54 -5.19
C MET A 32 4.62 -16.12 -5.56
N ALA A 33 5.30 -15.09 -5.06
CA ALA A 33 4.97 -13.70 -5.33
C ALA A 33 5.05 -13.37 -6.83
N VAL A 34 6.11 -13.81 -7.50
CA VAL A 34 6.30 -13.59 -8.94
C VAL A 34 5.20 -14.26 -9.76
N GLU A 35 4.91 -15.53 -9.48
CA GLU A 35 3.90 -16.27 -10.23
C GLU A 35 2.49 -15.71 -9.97
N MET A 36 2.20 -15.25 -8.74
CA MET A 36 0.98 -14.51 -8.45
C MET A 36 0.86 -13.26 -9.32
N LEU A 37 1.91 -12.44 -9.40
CA LEU A 37 1.89 -11.22 -10.21
C LEU A 37 1.77 -11.52 -11.71
N ARG A 38 2.42 -12.57 -12.22
CA ARG A 38 2.29 -12.99 -13.63
C ARG A 38 0.87 -13.38 -13.98
N ILE A 39 0.17 -14.02 -13.05
CA ILE A 39 -1.21 -14.47 -13.24
C ILE A 39 -2.20 -13.31 -13.08
N MET A 40 -1.96 -12.42 -12.12
CA MET A 40 -2.94 -11.42 -11.69
C MET A 40 -2.75 -10.04 -12.34
N ILE A 41 -1.53 -9.69 -12.77
CA ILE A 41 -1.23 -8.46 -13.50
C ILE A 41 -1.03 -8.79 -14.97
N ASP A 42 0.17 -9.23 -15.32
CA ASP A 42 0.52 -9.68 -16.67
C ASP A 42 1.94 -10.27 -16.66
N ASN A 43 2.17 -11.30 -17.47
CA ASN A 43 3.46 -11.98 -17.51
C ASN A 43 4.56 -11.11 -18.14
N GLU A 44 4.26 -10.39 -19.21
CA GLU A 44 5.22 -9.52 -19.88
C GLU A 44 5.57 -8.32 -19.00
N TRP A 45 4.56 -7.71 -18.36
CA TRP A 45 4.78 -6.63 -17.41
C TRP A 45 5.71 -7.05 -16.26
N VAL A 46 5.51 -8.23 -15.67
CA VAL A 46 6.40 -8.75 -14.61
C VAL A 46 7.83 -8.91 -15.12
N ASN A 47 8.00 -9.49 -16.31
CA ASN A 47 9.33 -9.72 -16.87
C ASN A 47 10.06 -8.39 -17.17
N GLN A 48 9.35 -7.35 -17.60
CA GLN A 48 9.94 -6.04 -17.84
C GLN A 48 10.16 -5.20 -16.57
N SER A 49 9.25 -5.27 -15.61
CA SER A 49 9.24 -4.39 -14.43
C SER A 49 10.02 -4.96 -13.25
N ILE A 50 10.04 -6.29 -13.07
CA ILE A 50 10.69 -6.93 -11.91
C ILE A 50 12.03 -7.55 -12.32
N PHE A 51 12.12 -8.11 -13.53
CA PHE A 51 13.30 -8.80 -14.02
C PHE A 51 14.08 -7.98 -15.05
N ASN A 52 15.38 -8.21 -15.15
CA ASN A 52 16.23 -7.64 -16.20
C ASN A 52 16.44 -8.65 -17.34
N CYS A 53 15.38 -9.34 -17.75
CA CYS A 53 15.45 -10.39 -18.77
C CYS A 53 15.19 -9.87 -20.19
N HIS A 54 14.78 -8.61 -20.35
CA HIS A 54 14.54 -8.01 -21.66
C HIS A 54 15.68 -7.09 -22.09
N ASN A 55 16.16 -7.28 -23.32
CA ASN A 55 17.17 -6.41 -23.94
C ASN A 55 16.66 -4.98 -24.19
N LYS A 56 15.34 -4.77 -24.21
CA LYS A 56 14.68 -3.47 -24.39
C LYS A 56 13.52 -3.36 -23.40
N LEU A 57 13.56 -2.33 -22.56
CA LEU A 57 12.52 -2.00 -21.59
C LEU A 57 11.53 -1.01 -22.20
N ASP A 58 10.24 -1.36 -22.21
CA ASP A 58 9.20 -0.45 -22.68
C ASP A 58 9.15 0.82 -21.82
N LYS A 59 8.87 1.96 -22.47
CA LYS A 59 8.91 3.26 -21.79
C LYS A 59 7.95 3.34 -20.62
N THR A 60 6.76 2.74 -20.75
CA THR A 60 5.72 2.69 -19.71
C THR A 60 6.18 1.94 -18.46
N ASN A 61 7.03 0.92 -18.61
CA ASN A 61 7.50 0.08 -17.51
C ASN A 61 8.78 0.60 -16.84
N ARG A 62 9.35 1.71 -17.31
CA ARG A 62 10.62 2.25 -16.78
C ARG A 62 10.52 2.71 -15.33
N GLU A 63 9.42 3.36 -14.97
CA GLU A 63 9.20 3.80 -13.60
C GLU A 63 9.07 2.59 -12.67
N ALA A 64 8.27 1.60 -13.08
CA ALA A 64 8.12 0.35 -12.35
C ALA A 64 9.45 -0.39 -12.15
N TYR A 65 10.24 -0.53 -13.23
CA TYR A 65 11.56 -1.12 -13.18
C TYR A 65 12.47 -0.39 -12.18
N LYS A 66 12.55 0.94 -12.25
CA LYS A 66 13.34 1.74 -11.30
C LYS A 66 12.83 1.63 -9.87
N PHE A 67 11.52 1.61 -9.67
CA PHE A 67 10.91 1.48 -8.36
C PHE A 67 11.26 0.14 -7.71
N PHE A 68 11.25 -0.97 -8.45
CA PHE A 68 11.68 -2.25 -7.92
C PHE A 68 13.21 -2.37 -7.81
N ARG A 69 13.97 -1.67 -8.66
CA ARG A 69 15.44 -1.78 -8.78
C ARG A 69 16.21 -0.59 -8.26
N SER A 70 15.62 0.28 -7.42
CA SER A 70 16.32 1.43 -6.85
C SER A 70 17.66 0.97 -6.27
N GLU A 71 18.71 1.75 -6.48
CA GLU A 71 20.14 1.38 -6.32
C GLU A 71 20.53 0.84 -4.92
N ASP A 72 19.59 0.82 -3.98
CA ASP A 72 19.64 0.09 -2.72
C ASP A 72 19.66 -1.43 -2.95
N LEU A 73 20.87 -1.94 -3.18
CA LEU A 73 21.20 -3.37 -3.12
C LEU A 73 20.76 -3.95 -1.76
N GLY A 74 19.67 -4.73 -1.72
CA GLY A 74 19.21 -5.38 -0.49
C GLY A 74 17.83 -6.05 -0.55
N TYR A 75 17.27 -6.35 0.64
CA TYR A 75 15.97 -7.00 0.84
C TYR A 75 14.76 -6.16 0.39
N ASN A 76 14.94 -4.85 0.16
CA ASN A 76 13.86 -3.92 -0.20
C ASN A 76 13.15 -4.28 -1.51
N TRP A 77 13.90 -4.72 -2.53
CA TRP A 77 13.32 -5.17 -3.80
C TRP A 77 12.38 -6.37 -3.60
N GLN A 78 12.87 -7.39 -2.90
CA GLN A 78 12.10 -8.59 -2.60
C GLN A 78 10.85 -8.24 -1.80
N GLU A 79 10.99 -7.39 -0.79
CA GLU A 79 9.89 -6.93 0.04
C GLU A 79 8.81 -6.21 -0.77
N ARG A 80 9.18 -5.28 -1.66
CA ARG A 80 8.23 -4.59 -2.56
C ARG A 80 7.47 -5.57 -3.46
N VAL A 81 8.16 -6.59 -3.98
CA VAL A 81 7.54 -7.63 -4.82
C VAL A 81 6.57 -8.49 -4.00
N TYR A 82 6.97 -8.92 -2.79
CA TYR A 82 6.11 -9.74 -1.91
C TYR A 82 4.86 -8.97 -1.51
N ARG A 83 5.02 -7.70 -1.09
CA ARG A 83 3.90 -6.84 -0.70
C ARG A 83 2.95 -6.59 -1.86
N LEU A 84 3.48 -6.28 -3.05
CA LEU A 84 2.62 -6.11 -4.23
C LEU A 84 1.82 -7.38 -4.51
N ALA A 85 2.45 -8.56 -4.47
CA ALA A 85 1.75 -9.82 -4.71
C ALA A 85 0.64 -10.09 -3.67
N GLU A 86 0.93 -9.85 -2.39
CA GLU A 86 -0.06 -9.97 -1.32
C GLU A 86 -1.21 -8.98 -1.49
N TRP A 87 -0.93 -7.72 -1.82
CA TRP A 87 -1.94 -6.70 -2.02
C TRP A 87 -2.82 -7.00 -3.23
N VAL A 88 -2.22 -7.38 -4.36
CA VAL A 88 -2.95 -7.73 -5.56
C VAL A 88 -3.89 -8.91 -5.31
N PHE A 89 -3.43 -9.92 -4.57
CA PHE A 89 -4.30 -11.00 -4.17
C PHE A 89 -5.41 -10.53 -3.22
N ASN A 90 -5.07 -9.91 -2.10
CA ASN A 90 -6.04 -9.62 -1.04
C ASN A 90 -7.03 -8.49 -1.38
N LEU A 91 -6.67 -7.59 -2.29
CA LEU A 91 -7.51 -6.46 -2.72
C LEU A 91 -8.30 -6.75 -4.01
N ARG A 92 -8.13 -7.93 -4.63
CA ARG A 92 -8.74 -8.27 -5.93
C ARG A 92 -10.26 -8.10 -5.99
N ASP A 93 -10.93 -8.31 -4.86
CA ASP A 93 -12.39 -8.23 -4.76
C ASP A 93 -12.87 -6.83 -4.31
N VAL A 94 -11.97 -5.87 -4.14
CA VAL A 94 -12.32 -4.47 -3.84
C VAL A 94 -12.90 -3.83 -5.10
N VAL A 95 -13.97 -3.05 -4.92
CA VAL A 95 -14.64 -2.35 -6.02
C VAL A 95 -13.64 -1.47 -6.77
N ASN A 96 -13.67 -1.58 -8.10
CA ASN A 96 -12.78 -0.89 -9.04
C ASN A 96 -11.29 -1.28 -8.96
N PHE A 97 -10.93 -2.41 -8.34
CA PHE A 97 -9.54 -2.88 -8.32
C PHE A 97 -8.96 -3.12 -9.72
N ASP A 98 -9.77 -3.54 -10.71
CA ASP A 98 -9.33 -3.70 -12.10
C ASP A 98 -8.74 -2.40 -12.69
N LEU A 99 -9.21 -1.22 -12.23
CA LEU A 99 -8.64 0.06 -12.67
C LEU A 99 -7.19 0.21 -12.19
N ILE A 100 -6.91 -0.21 -10.96
CA ILE A 100 -5.55 -0.20 -10.39
C ILE A 100 -4.62 -1.04 -11.24
N ILE A 101 -5.06 -2.24 -11.65
CA ILE A 101 -4.27 -3.12 -12.52
C ILE A 101 -4.06 -2.48 -13.90
N GLN A 102 -5.09 -1.89 -14.50
CA GLN A 102 -4.97 -1.19 -15.79
C GLN A 102 -3.99 -0.02 -15.71
N ASP A 103 -4.04 0.80 -14.66
CA ASP A 103 -3.14 1.92 -14.44
C ASP A 103 -1.68 1.45 -14.26
N ILE A 104 -1.46 0.34 -13.54
CA ILE A 104 -0.13 -0.28 -13.40
C ILE A 104 0.42 -0.70 -14.77
N LEU A 105 -0.40 -1.34 -15.60
CA LEU A 105 -0.02 -1.74 -16.97
C LEU A 105 0.25 -0.53 -17.87
N ASN A 106 -0.39 0.60 -17.59
CA ASN A 106 -0.19 1.87 -18.30
C ASN A 106 1.01 2.68 -17.79
N GLY A 107 1.72 2.19 -16.76
CA GLY A 107 2.96 2.79 -16.27
C GLY A 107 2.83 3.64 -15.00
N GLU A 108 1.69 3.61 -14.32
CA GLU A 108 1.43 4.40 -13.09
C GLU A 108 1.71 3.59 -11.80
N LEU A 109 2.65 2.65 -11.84
CA LEU A 109 2.89 1.72 -10.72
C LEU A 109 3.10 2.45 -9.40
N VAL A 110 3.94 3.48 -9.35
CA VAL A 110 4.36 4.08 -8.07
C VAL A 110 3.17 4.71 -7.33
N SER A 111 2.28 5.39 -8.06
CA SER A 111 1.06 5.94 -7.44
C SER A 111 0.13 4.84 -6.97
N ARG A 112 -0.17 3.89 -7.85
CA ARG A 112 -1.07 2.77 -7.55
C ARG A 112 -0.55 1.89 -6.42
N TYR A 113 0.77 1.73 -6.30
CA TYR A 113 1.42 1.04 -5.20
C TYR A 113 1.14 1.71 -3.85
N ALA A 114 1.25 3.04 -3.77
CA ALA A 114 0.94 3.78 -2.55
C ALA A 114 -0.55 3.69 -2.17
N GLU A 115 -1.44 3.67 -3.16
CA GLU A 115 -2.88 3.53 -2.93
C GLU A 115 -3.24 2.12 -2.45
N MET A 116 -2.61 1.08 -3.02
CA MET A 116 -2.75 -0.29 -2.54
C MET A 116 -2.17 -0.46 -1.13
N GLU A 117 -1.11 0.26 -0.77
CA GLU A 117 -0.58 0.28 0.60
C GLU A 117 -1.64 0.77 1.59
N VAL A 118 -2.27 1.92 1.30
CA VAL A 118 -3.38 2.44 2.10
C VAL A 118 -4.58 1.49 2.08
N GLY A 119 -4.96 0.97 0.91
CA GLY A 119 -6.04 0.00 0.76
C GLY A 119 -5.80 -1.28 1.56
N SER A 120 -4.55 -1.72 1.68
CA SER A 120 -4.17 -2.86 2.52
C SER A 120 -4.44 -2.59 3.99
N HIS A 121 -4.09 -1.39 4.48
CA HIS A 121 -4.38 -0.97 5.85
C HIS A 121 -5.88 -0.92 6.14
N LEU A 122 -6.66 -0.38 5.20
CA LEU A 122 -8.12 -0.35 5.30
C LEU A 122 -8.71 -1.76 5.37
N LYS A 123 -8.30 -2.64 4.45
CA LYS A 123 -8.81 -4.02 4.37
C LYS A 123 -8.45 -4.86 5.60
N ILE A 124 -7.21 -4.72 6.09
CA ILE A 124 -6.74 -5.39 7.31
C ILE A 124 -7.62 -4.97 8.48
N ASN A 125 -7.94 -3.68 8.61
CA ASN A 125 -8.80 -3.17 9.68
C ASN A 125 -10.31 -3.33 9.42
N SER A 126 -10.69 -4.18 8.46
CA SER A 126 -12.08 -4.48 8.13
C SER A 126 -12.91 -3.24 7.81
N ILE A 127 -12.27 -2.24 7.17
CA ILE A 127 -12.92 -1.04 6.66
C ILE A 127 -13.31 -1.31 5.20
N ASN A 128 -14.59 -1.16 4.89
CA ASN A 128 -15.08 -1.27 3.52
C ASN A 128 -14.69 -0.01 2.74
N PHE A 129 -14.18 -0.19 1.52
CA PHE A 129 -13.78 0.91 0.65
C PHE A 129 -13.85 0.50 -0.83
N GLU A 130 -13.73 1.49 -1.70
CA GLU A 130 -13.59 1.34 -3.15
C GLU A 130 -12.45 2.24 -3.65
N PHE A 131 -11.79 1.81 -4.72
CA PHE A 131 -10.92 2.70 -5.48
C PHE A 131 -11.78 3.63 -6.34
N VAL A 132 -11.42 4.89 -6.43
CA VAL A 132 -12.23 5.89 -7.13
C VAL A 132 -11.81 5.95 -8.59
N LYS A 133 -12.80 5.90 -9.47
CA LYS A 133 -12.57 6.12 -10.90
C LYS A 133 -12.35 7.61 -11.16
N PRO A 134 -11.23 8.02 -11.80
CA PRO A 134 -11.00 9.42 -12.14
C PRO A 134 -12.16 9.98 -12.98
N SER A 135 -12.67 11.13 -12.55
CA SER A 135 -13.71 11.90 -13.25
C SER A 135 -13.11 12.96 -14.18
N GLY A 136 -11.86 13.37 -13.94
CA GLY A 136 -11.21 14.49 -14.60
C GLY A 136 -11.72 15.86 -14.11
N GLN A 137 -12.61 15.86 -13.11
CA GLN A 137 -13.16 17.06 -12.50
C GLN A 137 -12.38 17.39 -11.24
N LYS A 138 -11.82 18.60 -11.23
CA LYS A 138 -11.09 19.11 -10.07
C LYS A 138 -11.96 19.04 -8.81
N GLY A 139 -11.40 18.44 -7.75
CA GLY A 139 -12.08 18.27 -6.47
C GLY A 139 -12.94 17.00 -6.36
N ASN A 140 -12.97 16.15 -7.39
CA ASN A 140 -13.66 14.85 -7.38
C ASN A 140 -12.73 13.68 -7.77
N ASP A 141 -11.43 13.93 -7.90
CA ASP A 141 -10.41 12.96 -8.35
C ASP A 141 -9.50 12.56 -7.18
N PHE A 142 -10.11 12.16 -6.07
CA PHE A 142 -9.41 11.55 -4.94
C PHE A 142 -9.23 10.05 -5.19
N ASP A 143 -8.37 9.38 -4.41
CA ASP A 143 -7.92 8.02 -4.73
C ASP A 143 -8.86 6.91 -4.22
N ILE A 144 -9.35 7.05 -2.98
CA ILE A 144 -10.09 6.00 -2.28
C ILE A 144 -11.36 6.57 -1.65
N LYS A 145 -12.44 5.81 -1.66
CA LYS A 145 -13.66 6.14 -0.91
C LYS A 145 -13.94 5.07 0.13
N ILE A 146 -13.93 5.44 1.40
CA ILE A 146 -14.41 4.57 2.49
C ILE A 146 -15.94 4.47 2.38
N LYS A 147 -16.46 3.26 2.49
CA LYS A 147 -17.87 2.84 2.31
C LYS A 147 -18.35 2.05 3.53
N ASP A 148 -18.20 2.65 4.71
CA ASP A 148 -18.56 2.03 5.99
C ASP A 148 -19.81 2.71 6.58
N GLU A 149 -19.87 2.90 7.90
CA GLU A 149 -20.95 3.66 8.57
C GLU A 149 -21.11 5.10 8.04
N ILE A 150 -20.06 5.66 7.44
CA ILE A 150 -20.08 6.96 6.77
C ILE A 150 -19.15 6.93 5.55
N ASP A 151 -19.55 7.62 4.48
CA ASP A 151 -18.71 7.84 3.31
C ASP A 151 -17.61 8.88 3.65
N ILE A 152 -16.34 8.50 3.48
CA ILE A 152 -15.19 9.39 3.67
C ILE A 152 -14.30 9.32 2.43
N ASN A 153 -13.98 10.49 1.86
CA ASN A 153 -13.09 10.60 0.72
C ASN A 153 -11.63 10.58 1.18
N CYS A 154 -10.76 9.84 0.49
CA CYS A 154 -9.38 9.65 0.89
C CYS A 154 -8.43 9.99 -0.25
N GLU A 155 -7.44 10.82 0.04
CA GLU A 155 -6.35 11.17 -0.87
C GLU A 155 -5.03 10.65 -0.32
N VAL A 156 -4.20 10.05 -1.18
CA VAL A 156 -2.92 9.45 -0.84
C VAL A 156 -1.77 10.27 -1.41
N LYS A 157 -0.86 10.73 -0.54
CA LYS A 157 0.36 11.43 -0.94
C LYS A 157 1.60 10.59 -0.63
N HIS A 158 2.29 10.17 -1.69
CA HIS A 158 3.53 9.39 -1.63
C HIS A 158 4.77 10.14 -2.14
N LYS A 159 4.63 11.11 -3.07
CA LYS A 159 5.74 11.88 -3.68
C LYS A 159 6.42 12.89 -2.74
N ILE A 160 6.26 12.71 -1.44
CA ILE A 160 6.98 13.47 -0.42
C ILE A 160 8.38 12.88 -0.19
N GLU A 161 8.56 11.60 -0.53
CA GLU A 161 9.83 10.87 -0.40
C GLU A 161 10.97 11.51 -1.21
N ASP A 162 10.67 12.10 -2.36
CA ASP A 162 11.66 12.72 -3.25
C ASP A 162 11.94 14.20 -2.94
N THR A 163 11.52 14.70 -1.78
CA THR A 163 11.61 16.14 -1.44
C THR A 163 12.32 16.40 -0.13
N ASP A 164 13.15 17.45 -0.11
CA ASP A 164 13.80 17.91 1.10
C ASP A 164 12.78 18.19 2.21
N PHE A 165 13.11 17.70 3.40
CA PHE A 165 12.26 17.83 4.56
C PHE A 165 12.14 19.29 5.00
N SER A 166 10.92 19.83 4.94
CA SER A 166 10.62 21.13 5.52
C SER A 166 9.14 21.25 5.86
N GLU A 167 8.80 22.13 6.80
CA GLU A 167 7.41 22.48 7.13
C GLU A 167 6.63 22.91 5.86
N LYS A 168 7.26 23.72 5.00
CA LYS A 168 6.70 24.19 3.74
C LYS A 168 6.43 23.06 2.75
N THR A 169 7.25 22.01 2.74
CA THR A 169 7.05 20.81 1.93
C THR A 169 5.75 20.12 2.35
N ILE A 170 5.57 19.90 3.66
CA ILE A 170 4.35 19.29 4.22
C ILE A 170 3.11 20.12 3.91
N GLU A 171 3.16 21.44 4.17
CA GLU A 171 2.04 22.34 3.88
C GLU A 171 1.63 22.33 2.41
N LYS A 172 2.61 22.33 1.49
CA LYS A 172 2.35 22.24 0.05
C LYS A 172 1.69 20.91 -0.32
N SER A 173 2.15 19.80 0.24
CA SER A 173 1.60 18.48 -0.03
C SER A 173 0.17 18.36 0.47
N LEU A 174 -0.09 18.82 1.71
CA LEU A 174 -1.44 18.92 2.28
C LEU A 174 -2.36 19.81 1.44
N SER A 175 -1.89 20.98 1.02
CA SER A 175 -2.67 21.89 0.18
C SER A 175 -2.99 21.29 -1.20
N LYS A 176 -2.04 20.55 -1.80
CA LYS A 176 -2.28 19.83 -3.07
C LYS A 176 -3.29 18.70 -2.89
N ALA A 177 -3.18 17.91 -1.84
CA ALA A 177 -4.13 16.85 -1.50
C ALA A 177 -5.54 17.41 -1.34
N ASN A 178 -5.68 18.47 -0.54
CA ASN A 178 -6.97 19.10 -0.28
C ASN A 178 -7.69 19.60 -1.54
N LYS A 179 -6.96 19.95 -2.61
CA LYS A 179 -7.55 20.41 -3.87
C LYS A 179 -8.21 19.29 -4.68
N GLN A 180 -7.88 18.02 -4.42
CA GLN A 180 -8.47 16.86 -5.09
C GLN A 180 -9.71 16.34 -4.38
N ILE A 181 -9.96 16.80 -3.16
CA ILE A 181 -11.03 16.32 -2.29
C ILE A 181 -12.23 17.29 -2.35
N PRO A 182 -13.48 16.77 -2.37
CA PRO A 182 -14.67 17.60 -2.25
C PRO A 182 -14.73 18.32 -0.90
N GLN A 183 -15.10 19.60 -0.90
CA GLN A 183 -15.09 20.42 0.33
C GLN A 183 -16.39 20.31 1.15
N ASP A 184 -17.39 19.62 0.61
CA ASP A 184 -18.74 19.45 1.18
C ASP A 184 -18.95 18.08 1.84
N SER A 185 -17.95 17.21 1.83
CA SER A 185 -18.02 15.86 2.38
C SER A 185 -16.79 15.49 3.23
N PRO A 186 -16.95 14.59 4.22
CA PRO A 186 -15.85 14.20 5.09
C PRO A 186 -14.67 13.61 4.32
N ALA A 187 -13.45 13.94 4.75
CA ALA A 187 -12.26 13.47 4.08
C ALA A 187 -11.04 13.24 4.97
N ILE A 188 -10.19 12.32 4.55
CA ILE A 188 -8.91 11.96 5.16
C ILE A 188 -7.80 12.17 4.13
N ILE A 189 -6.65 12.68 4.57
CA ILE A 189 -5.44 12.71 3.76
C ILE A 189 -4.43 11.74 4.36
N PHE A 190 -4.03 10.74 3.57
CA PHE A 190 -2.93 9.84 3.88
C PHE A 190 -1.63 10.45 3.36
N ILE A 191 -0.62 10.48 4.21
CA ILE A 191 0.67 11.11 3.95
C ILE A 191 1.74 10.09 4.28
N LYS A 192 2.37 9.56 3.24
CA LYS A 192 3.59 8.81 3.38
C LYS A 192 4.78 9.76 3.43
N TYR A 193 5.70 9.51 4.35
CA TYR A 193 6.96 10.25 4.39
C TYR A 193 8.15 9.31 4.56
N PRO A 194 9.32 9.69 4.02
CA PRO A 194 10.51 8.86 4.06
C PRO A 194 11.09 8.81 5.48
N SER A 195 11.65 7.67 5.86
CA SER A 195 12.22 7.43 7.20
C SER A 195 13.31 8.44 7.58
N GLU A 196 14.03 8.95 6.60
CA GLU A 196 15.12 9.92 6.67
C GLU A 196 14.65 11.25 7.27
N TRP A 197 13.36 11.59 7.13
CA TRP A 197 12.81 12.77 7.80
C TRP A 197 12.91 12.68 9.32
N THR A 198 12.94 11.47 9.88
CA THR A 198 13.09 11.27 11.32
C THR A 198 14.50 11.55 11.84
N GLU A 199 15.49 11.73 10.95
CA GLU A 199 16.85 12.11 11.31
C GLU A 199 16.96 13.60 11.70
N ASP A 200 16.03 14.44 11.27
CA ASP A 200 15.96 15.84 11.71
C ASP A 200 15.46 15.90 13.16
N PRO A 201 16.22 16.46 14.12
CA PRO A 201 15.83 16.47 15.53
C PRO A 201 14.52 17.21 15.82
N ASN A 202 14.09 18.10 14.92
CA ASN A 202 12.86 18.89 15.04
C ASN A 202 11.73 18.37 14.13
N TYR A 203 11.83 17.13 13.62
CA TYR A 203 10.88 16.63 12.62
C TYR A 203 9.43 16.63 13.12
N LEU A 204 9.21 16.19 14.37
CA LEU A 204 7.89 16.17 14.98
C LEU A 204 7.31 17.58 15.11
N GLU A 205 8.10 18.55 15.55
CA GLU A 205 7.66 19.94 15.71
C GLU A 205 7.25 20.54 14.35
N LYS A 206 8.06 20.33 13.31
CA LYS A 206 7.76 20.79 11.94
C LYS A 206 6.49 20.15 11.39
N ILE A 207 6.31 18.84 11.57
CA ILE A 207 5.08 18.13 11.16
C ILE A 207 3.87 18.69 11.92
N GLN A 208 3.96 18.82 13.25
CA GLN A 208 2.88 19.32 14.08
C GLN A 208 2.50 20.77 13.72
N SER A 209 3.47 21.64 13.48
CA SER A 209 3.25 23.03 13.08
C SER A 209 2.51 23.11 11.74
N ALA A 210 3.02 22.41 10.71
CA ALA A 210 2.37 22.33 9.39
C ALA A 210 0.93 21.81 9.47
N CYS A 211 0.72 20.73 10.23
CA CYS A 211 -0.59 20.12 10.41
C CYS A 211 -1.56 21.05 11.13
N LYS A 212 -1.12 21.68 12.23
CA LYS A 212 -1.96 22.61 12.99
C LYS A 212 -2.39 23.79 12.12
N SER A 213 -1.44 24.39 11.39
CA SER A 213 -1.69 25.46 10.42
C SER A 213 -2.72 25.02 9.36
N PHE A 214 -2.56 23.83 8.79
CA PHE A 214 -3.47 23.27 7.80
C PHE A 214 -4.88 22.99 8.37
N LEU A 215 -5.00 22.29 9.49
CA LEU A 215 -6.28 21.90 10.10
C LEU A 215 -7.08 23.10 10.62
N ASN A 216 -6.40 24.15 11.09
CA ASN A 216 -7.06 25.41 11.45
C ASN A 216 -7.73 26.11 10.27
N ARG A 217 -7.24 25.88 9.04
CA ARG A 217 -7.84 26.42 7.80
C ARG A 217 -8.93 25.49 7.24
N ASN A 218 -8.93 24.21 7.56
CA ASN A 218 -9.81 23.19 7.00
C ASN A 218 -10.64 22.52 8.10
N LYS A 219 -11.63 23.25 8.64
CA LYS A 219 -12.38 22.83 9.83
C LYS A 219 -13.58 21.93 9.53
N THR A 220 -14.12 21.99 8.32
CA THR A 220 -15.47 21.50 8.02
C THR A 220 -15.53 20.17 7.31
N HIS A 221 -14.45 19.75 6.64
CA HIS A 221 -14.46 18.54 5.81
C HIS A 221 -13.28 17.60 6.08
N ILE A 222 -12.08 18.12 6.38
CA ILE A 222 -10.95 17.25 6.78
C ILE A 222 -11.19 16.70 8.18
N VAL A 223 -11.39 15.38 8.30
CA VAL A 223 -11.64 14.72 9.59
C VAL A 223 -10.34 14.32 10.28
N ALA A 224 -9.33 13.90 9.51
CA ALA A 224 -8.04 13.48 10.03
C ALA A 224 -6.94 13.55 8.96
N LEU A 225 -5.70 13.62 9.43
CA LEU A 225 -4.50 13.33 8.64
C LEU A 225 -3.93 11.99 9.13
N ILE A 226 -3.52 11.12 8.21
CA ILE A 226 -2.94 9.82 8.56
C ILE A 226 -1.53 9.74 8.02
N PHE A 227 -0.59 9.60 8.94
CA PHE A 227 0.83 9.53 8.65
C PHE A 227 1.26 8.08 8.50
N CYS A 228 1.79 7.73 7.34
CA CYS A 228 2.25 6.39 6.99
C CYS A 228 3.77 6.42 6.94
N PHE A 229 4.44 5.57 7.70
CA PHE A 229 5.91 5.50 7.69
C PHE A 229 6.40 4.09 7.96
N GLN A 230 7.58 3.82 7.42
CA GLN A 230 8.23 2.53 7.54
C GLN A 230 8.98 2.47 8.88
N ILE A 231 8.71 1.44 9.68
CA ILE A 231 9.44 1.15 10.90
C ILE A 231 10.39 -0.03 10.63
N PRO A 232 11.70 0.13 10.84
CA PRO A 232 12.62 -0.99 10.74
C PRO A 232 12.42 -1.96 11.92
N PHE A 233 12.36 -3.25 11.63
CA PHE A 233 12.42 -4.34 12.62
C PHE A 233 13.82 -4.95 12.68
N ARG A 234 14.12 -5.64 13.79
CA ARG A 234 15.34 -6.46 13.90
C ARG A 234 15.32 -7.54 12.82
N GLY A 235 16.43 -7.65 12.06
CA GLY A 235 16.58 -8.63 10.98
C GLY A 235 16.35 -8.07 9.57
N GLY A 236 16.27 -6.75 9.39
CA GLY A 236 16.17 -6.11 8.07
C GLY A 236 14.76 -6.14 7.46
N MET A 237 13.77 -6.67 8.17
CA MET A 237 12.37 -6.52 7.80
C MET A 237 11.86 -5.14 8.21
N SER A 238 10.87 -4.63 7.49
CA SER A 238 10.20 -3.39 7.86
C SER A 238 8.69 -3.58 8.01
N GLY A 239 8.08 -2.75 8.85
CA GLY A 239 6.63 -2.67 9.02
C GLY A 239 6.12 -1.31 8.62
N TRP A 240 4.81 -1.21 8.39
CA TRP A 240 4.15 0.08 8.27
C TRP A 240 3.56 0.46 9.63
N ALA A 241 3.77 1.70 10.02
CA ALA A 241 3.02 2.32 11.09
C ALA A 241 2.15 3.45 10.54
N TYR A 242 0.99 3.59 11.19
CA TYR A 242 -0.02 4.58 10.87
C TYR A 242 -0.26 5.41 12.11
N ASN A 243 -0.15 6.73 11.97
CA ASN A 243 -0.43 7.67 13.05
C ASN A 243 -1.61 8.55 12.65
N VAL A 244 -2.70 8.46 13.40
CA VAL A 244 -3.93 9.20 13.12
C VAL A 244 -3.89 10.52 13.88
N LEU A 245 -3.86 11.62 13.15
CA LEU A 245 -4.01 12.97 13.68
C LEU A 245 -5.43 13.46 13.40
N ARG A 246 -6.31 13.30 14.38
CA ARG A 246 -7.70 13.76 14.31
C ARG A 246 -7.75 15.29 14.23
N ASN A 247 -8.63 15.84 13.40
CA ASN A 247 -8.85 17.27 13.35
C ASN A 247 -9.66 17.74 14.57
N PRO A 248 -9.08 18.50 15.51
CA PRO A 248 -9.81 18.95 16.70
C PRO A 248 -10.91 19.97 16.37
N ASN A 249 -10.86 20.59 15.19
CA ASN A 249 -11.85 21.58 14.76
C ASN A 249 -13.02 20.96 13.98
N TYR A 250 -12.94 19.66 13.63
CA TYR A 250 -14.02 18.96 12.94
C TYR A 250 -15.04 18.44 13.95
N ALA A 251 -16.34 18.59 13.64
CA ALA A 251 -17.42 18.10 14.49
C ALA A 251 -17.60 16.58 14.30
N HIS A 252 -16.78 15.80 15.00
CA HIS A 252 -16.81 14.34 14.94
C HIS A 252 -18.14 13.77 15.46
N ASN A 253 -18.89 13.12 14.58
CA ASN A 253 -20.03 12.29 14.96
C ASN A 253 -19.57 10.85 15.25
N GLN A 254 -20.47 10.03 15.80
CA GLN A 254 -20.13 8.66 16.18
C GLN A 254 -19.66 7.79 14.99
N PRO A 255 -20.29 7.82 13.80
CA PRO A 255 -19.79 7.10 12.63
C PRO A 255 -18.34 7.45 12.26
N THR A 256 -17.98 8.74 12.23
CA THR A 256 -16.60 9.16 11.95
C THR A 256 -15.63 8.66 13.01
N ILE A 257 -16.01 8.72 14.30
CA ILE A 257 -15.18 8.21 15.40
C ILE A 257 -14.95 6.71 15.26
N ASN A 258 -15.97 5.94 14.89
CA ASN A 258 -15.86 4.49 14.71
C ASN A 258 -14.85 4.14 13.61
N VAL A 259 -14.91 4.82 12.45
CA VAL A 259 -13.94 4.63 11.37
C VAL A 259 -12.53 5.01 11.80
N LEU A 260 -12.35 6.15 12.47
CA LEU A 260 -11.04 6.58 12.98
C LEU A 260 -10.46 5.62 14.02
N ASN A 261 -11.28 5.06 14.90
CA ASN A 261 -10.85 4.04 15.85
C ASN A 261 -10.36 2.78 15.13
N LYS A 262 -11.07 2.32 14.09
CA LYS A 262 -10.62 1.16 13.28
C LYS A 262 -9.26 1.42 12.63
N LEU A 263 -9.01 2.65 12.17
CA LEU A 263 -7.74 3.05 11.56
C LEU A 263 -6.56 3.09 12.54
N GLU A 264 -6.82 3.32 13.82
CA GLU A 264 -5.83 3.36 14.90
C GLU A 264 -5.52 1.97 15.47
N THR A 265 -6.49 1.07 15.47
CA THR A 265 -6.27 -0.31 15.90
C THR A 265 -5.58 -1.10 14.80
N MET A 266 -4.68 -2.03 15.16
CA MET A 266 -4.19 -3.05 14.23
C MET A 266 -4.93 -4.35 14.54
N GLN A 267 -6.07 -4.59 13.88
CA GLN A 267 -6.74 -5.88 13.96
C GLN A 267 -6.37 -6.66 12.71
N LEU A 268 -5.53 -7.69 12.85
CA LEU A 268 -5.21 -8.56 11.73
C LEU A 268 -6.47 -9.30 11.29
N ASN A 269 -7.03 -8.90 10.15
CA ASN A 269 -8.04 -9.69 9.46
C ASN A 269 -7.46 -11.08 9.17
N SER A 270 -8.06 -12.11 9.78
CA SER A 270 -7.59 -13.50 9.66
C SER A 270 -7.65 -14.04 8.23
N GLU A 271 -8.42 -13.40 7.35
CA GLU A 271 -8.53 -13.78 5.94
C GLU A 271 -7.41 -13.19 5.08
N TRP A 272 -6.62 -12.24 5.61
CA TRP A 272 -5.52 -11.64 4.88
C TRP A 272 -4.44 -12.69 4.61
N LEU A 273 -4.23 -13.00 3.33
CA LEU A 273 -3.16 -13.88 2.91
C LEU A 273 -1.81 -13.23 3.21
N ILE A 274 -1.03 -13.92 4.05
CA ILE A 274 0.40 -13.68 4.21
C ILE A 274 1.12 -14.86 3.56
N ILE A 275 1.85 -14.61 2.47
CA ILE A 275 2.53 -15.65 1.67
C ILE A 275 3.50 -16.44 2.53
N GLU A 276 4.21 -15.76 3.43
CA GLU A 276 5.13 -16.41 4.36
C GLU A 276 4.42 -17.41 5.28
N ASN A 277 3.27 -17.05 5.85
CA ASN A 277 2.52 -17.93 6.74
C ASN A 277 2.03 -19.16 5.98
N LEU A 278 1.51 -18.98 4.76
CA LEU A 278 1.13 -20.09 3.87
C LEU A 278 2.31 -21.05 3.66
N ILE A 279 3.49 -20.54 3.31
CA ILE A 279 4.67 -21.37 3.05
C ILE A 279 5.13 -22.10 4.32
N ARG A 280 5.16 -21.43 5.47
CA ARG A 280 5.54 -22.06 6.76
C ARG A 280 4.58 -23.18 7.13
N GLU A 281 3.27 -22.98 6.94
CA GLU A 281 2.25 -24.02 7.14
C GLU A 281 2.53 -25.23 6.25
N GLN A 282 2.76 -25.02 4.95
CA GLN A 282 3.00 -26.12 4.01
C GLN A 282 4.31 -26.86 4.27
N LEU A 283 5.42 -26.14 4.55
CA LEU A 283 6.70 -26.76 4.91
C LEU A 283 6.59 -27.63 6.16
N LYS A 284 5.81 -27.19 7.16
CA LYS A 284 5.53 -27.97 8.38
C LYS A 284 4.78 -29.26 8.06
N ILE A 285 3.82 -29.23 7.13
CA ILE A 285 3.08 -30.42 6.66
C ILE A 285 4.03 -31.39 5.95
N LYS A 286 4.84 -30.91 4.99
CA LYS A 286 5.78 -31.76 4.24
C LYS A 286 6.81 -32.45 5.14
N ARG A 287 7.37 -31.71 6.12
CA ARG A 287 8.34 -32.27 7.08
C ARG A 287 7.74 -33.39 7.93
N LYS A 288 6.48 -33.27 8.36
CA LYS A 288 5.77 -34.32 9.11
C LYS A 288 5.51 -35.57 8.29
N ASN A 289 5.30 -35.44 6.98
CA ASN A 289 5.03 -36.58 6.10
C ASN A 289 6.32 -37.34 5.71
N ASN A 290 7.48 -36.70 5.86
CA ASN A 290 8.79 -37.29 5.54
C ASN A 290 9.53 -37.83 6.78
N SER A 291 8.96 -37.65 7.98
CA SER A 291 9.46 -38.19 9.26
C SER A 291 8.70 -39.44 9.66
#